data_AF-A0AAU2FH51-F1
#
_entry.id   AF-A0AAU2FH51-F1
#
_cell.length_a   1.000
_cell.length_b   1.000
_cell.length_c   1.000
_cell.angle_alpha   90.00
_cell.angle_beta   90.00
_cell.angle_gamma   90.00
#
_symmetry.space_group_name_H-M   'P 1'
#
loop_
_entity.id
_entity.type
_entity.pdbx_description
1 polymer ?
#
loop_
_entity_poly.entity_id
_entity_poly.type
_entity_poly.pdbx_seq_one_letter_code
_entity_poly.pdbx_strand_id
1 'polypeptide(L)' 'MLMAHPAVLARLVEEYETVSQLRAGGRQEALRQRLEDVVYTLCVSTGTRDVDAALASARERMGAAPRTGAGGTEAAA' A
#
# COMPACT_ATOMS: atom_id res chain seq x y z
N MET A 1 -3.68 12.23 -15.53
CA MET A 1 -3.27 11.87 -14.15
C MET A 1 -3.64 10.42 -13.94
N LEU A 2 -2.65 9.53 -13.86
CA LEU A 2 -2.89 8.08 -13.72
C LEU A 2 -3.37 7.82 -12.29
N MET A 3 -4.69 7.74 -12.09
CA MET A 3 -5.23 7.28 -10.82
C MET A 3 -4.93 5.79 -10.71
N ALA A 4 -3.97 5.42 -9.86
CA ALA A 4 -3.69 4.02 -9.58
C ALA A 4 -4.96 3.33 -9.09
N HIS A 5 -5.26 2.17 -9.66
CA HIS A 5 -6.44 1.39 -9.29
C HIS A 5 -6.36 1.04 -7.78
N PRO A 6 -7.45 1.13 -7.00
CA PRO A 6 -7.40 0.94 -5.54
C PRO A 6 -6.80 -0.40 -5.10
N ALA A 7 -7.00 -1.47 -5.88
CA ALA A 7 -6.39 -2.77 -5.63
C ALA A 7 -4.85 -2.75 -5.72
N VAL A 8 -4.29 -1.92 -6.61
CA VAL A 8 -2.83 -1.75 -6.74
C VAL A 8 -2.29 -0.98 -5.53
N LEU A 9 -2.99 0.05 -5.07
CA LEU A 9 -2.62 0.80 -3.87
C LEU A 9 -2.62 -0.10 -2.62
N ALA A 10 -3.63 -0.95 -2.46
CA ALA A 10 -3.70 -1.89 -1.35
C ALA A 10 -2.49 -2.84 -1.30
N ARG A 11 -2.13 -3.42 -2.45
CA ARG A 11 -0.96 -4.30 -2.57
C ARG A 11 0.35 -3.56 -2.25
N LEU A 12 0.49 -2.32 -2.71
CA LEU A 12 1.70 -1.51 -2.45
C LEU A 12 1.85 -1.16 -0.96
N VAL A 13 0.73 -0.85 -0.27
CA VAL A 13 0.75 -0.61 1.18
C VAL A 13 1.14 -1.88 1.95
N GLU A 14 0.58 -3.03 1.59
CA GLU A 14 0.90 -4.31 2.23
C GLU A 14 2.38 -4.70 2.01
N GLU A 15 2.92 -4.45 0.82
CA GLU A 15 4.32 -4.69 0.50
C GLU A 15 5.25 -3.76 1.30
N TYR A 16 4.89 -2.47 1.44
CA TYR A 16 5.62 -1.52 2.29
C TYR A 16 5.69 -2.00 3.74
N GLU A 17 4.56 -2.40 4.32
CA GLU A 17 4.48 -2.87 5.70
C GLU A 17 5.32 -4.14 5.91
N THR A 18 5.24 -5.09 4.97
CA THR A 18 6.03 -6.34 5.01
C THR A 18 7.54 -6.06 4.94
N VAL A 19 7.98 -5.24 3.98
CA VAL A 19 9.40 -4.92 3.80
C VAL A 19 9.93 -4.12 4.99
N SER A 20 9.12 -3.21 5.55
CA SER A 20 9.47 -2.43 6.73
C SER A 20 9.69 -3.32 7.97
N GLN A 21 8.80 -4.30 8.20
CA GLN A 21 8.95 -5.28 9.27
C GLN A 21 10.19 -6.17 9.09
N LEU A 22 10.45 -6.65 7.86
CA LEU A 22 11.62 -7.48 7.55
C LEU A 22 12.94 -6.71 7.72
N ARG A 23 12.95 -5.42 7.38
CA ARG A 23 14.14 -4.55 7.56
C ARG A 23 14.48 -4.38 9.04
N ALA A 24 13.47 -4.26 9.91
CA ALA A 24 13.67 -4.21 11.36
C ALA A 24 14.35 -5.49 11.90
N GLY A 25 14.20 -6.62 11.21
CA GLY A 25 14.78 -7.92 11.55
C GLY A 25 16.23 -8.17 11.08
N GLY A 26 16.91 -7.21 10.44
CA GLY A 26 18.37 -7.25 10.29
C GLY A 26 18.97 -7.59 8.90
N ARG A 27 18.18 -7.68 7.82
CA ARG A 27 18.73 -7.73 6.45
C ARG A 27 18.68 -6.36 5.80
N GLN A 28 19.77 -5.59 5.82
CA GLN A 28 19.65 -4.15 5.60
C GLN A 28 19.73 -3.70 4.13
N GLU A 29 20.68 -4.16 3.32
CA GLU A 29 20.93 -3.50 2.02
C GLU A 29 19.85 -3.78 0.96
N ALA A 30 19.55 -5.06 0.70
CA ALA A 30 18.57 -5.43 -0.33
C ALA A 30 17.12 -5.04 0.05
N LEU A 31 16.78 -5.07 1.35
CA LEU A 31 15.47 -4.62 1.82
C LEU A 31 15.36 -3.10 1.83
N ARG A 32 16.48 -2.37 2.01
CA ARG A 32 16.49 -0.92 1.91
C ARG A 32 16.17 -0.46 0.49
N GLN A 33 16.86 -0.99 -0.52
CA GLN A 33 16.57 -0.64 -1.91
C GLN A 33 15.11 -0.97 -2.27
N ARG A 34 14.64 -2.15 -1.88
CA ARG A 34 13.26 -2.57 -2.13
C ARG A 34 12.24 -1.66 -1.43
N LEU A 35 12.53 -1.20 -0.21
CA LEU A 35 11.66 -0.26 0.50
C LEU A 35 11.63 1.09 -0.22
N GLU A 36 12.78 1.59 -0.68
CA GLU A 36 12.88 2.85 -1.42
C GLU A 36 12.09 2.78 -2.74
N ASP A 37 12.13 1.66 -3.46
CA ASP A 37 11.36 1.45 -4.70
C ASP A 37 9.83 1.45 -4.44
N VAL A 38 9.40 0.79 -3.35
CA VAL A 38 7.99 0.76 -2.96
C VAL A 38 7.50 2.16 -2.55
N VAL A 39 8.30 2.89 -1.76
CA VAL A 39 8.01 4.27 -1.36
C VAL A 39 7.90 5.17 -2.58
N TYR A 40 8.86 5.10 -3.50
CA TYR A 40 8.84 5.87 -4.73
C TYR A 40 7.56 5.62 -5.54
N THR A 41 7.19 4.34 -5.70
CA THR A 41 5.98 3.93 -6.42
C THR A 41 4.72 4.43 -5.73
N LEU A 42 4.64 4.37 -4.40
CA LEU A 42 3.52 4.88 -3.61
C LEU A 42 3.37 6.40 -3.79
N CYS A 43 4.47 7.14 -3.68
CA CYS A 43 4.48 8.60 -3.84
C CYS A 43 4.01 9.01 -5.24
N VAL A 44 4.52 8.38 -6.30
CA VAL A 44 4.08 8.66 -7.68
C VAL A 44 2.62 8.27 -7.91
N SER A 45 2.19 7.10 -7.41
CA SER A 45 0.82 6.59 -7.60
C SER A 45 -0.24 7.40 -6.84
N THR A 46 0.16 8.01 -5.72
CA THR A 46 -0.71 8.87 -4.91
C THR A 46 -0.57 10.35 -5.27
N GLY A 47 0.48 10.73 -6.00
CA GLY A 47 0.78 12.13 -6.33
C GLY A 47 1.31 12.92 -5.13
N THR A 48 1.99 12.24 -4.21
CA THR A 48 2.55 12.82 -2.99
C THR A 48 4.08 12.84 -3.03
N ARG A 49 4.70 13.51 -2.05
CA ARG A 49 6.17 13.68 -1.97
C ARG A 49 6.80 12.97 -0.78
N ASP A 50 5.96 12.38 0.07
CA ASP A 50 6.36 11.78 1.34
C ASP A 50 5.59 10.48 1.57
N VAL A 51 6.23 9.51 2.22
CA VAL A 51 5.66 8.18 2.44
C VAL A 51 4.44 8.21 3.36
N ASP A 52 4.43 9.05 4.39
CA ASP A 52 3.30 9.14 5.32
C ASP A 52 2.10 9.78 4.61
N ALA A 53 2.35 10.82 3.80
CA ALA A 53 1.33 11.42 2.95
C ALA A 53 0.80 10.43 1.90
N ALA A 54 1.68 9.61 1.32
CA ALA A 54 1.31 8.58 0.36
C ALA A 54 0.42 7.52 1.02
N LEU A 55 0.77 7.03 2.21
CA LEU A 55 0.00 6.04 2.95
C LEU A 55 -1.37 6.59 3.39
N ALA A 56 -1.42 7.84 3.85
CA ALA A 56 -2.68 8.50 4.20
C ALA A 56 -3.60 8.59 2.97
N SER A 57 -3.10 9.10 1.84
CA SER A 57 -3.89 9.22 0.61
C SER A 57 -4.30 7.85 0.05
N ALA A 58 -3.44 6.83 0.14
CA ALA A 58 -3.78 5.47 -0.24
C ALA A 58 -4.93 4.92 0.63
N ARG A 59 -4.89 5.11 1.96
CA ARG A 59 -5.94 4.67 2.89
C ARG A 59 -7.26 5.39 2.64
N GLU A 60 -7.23 6.69 2.39
CA GLU A 60 -8.43 7.47 2.02
C GLU A 60 -9.03 6.96 0.71
N ARG A 61 -8.21 6.70 -0.32
CA ARG A 61 -8.69 6.16 -1.62
C ARG A 61 -9.23 4.75 -1.51
N MET A 62 -8.66 3.91 -0.64
CA MET A 62 -9.19 2.57 -0.33
C MET A 62 -10.52 2.65 0.43
N GLY A 63 -10.69 3.62 1.33
CA GLY A 63 -11.93 3.84 2.07
C GLY A 63 -13.03 4.54 1.27
N ALA A 64 -12.65 5.38 0.29
CA ALA A 64 -13.55 6.08 -0.61
C ALA A 64 -14.00 5.23 -1.81
N ALA A 65 -13.30 4.12 -2.10
CA ALA A 65 -13.84 3.11 -2.99
C ALA A 65 -15.12 2.56 -2.36
N PRO A 66 -16.30 2.66 -3.01
CA PRO A 66 -17.48 2.01 -2.49
C PRO A 66 -17.11 0.56 -2.29
N ARG A 67 -17.35 0.05 -1.08
CA ARG A 67 -17.28 -1.38 -0.79
C ARG A 67 -18.29 -2.10 -1.69
N THR A 68 -17.96 -2.29 -2.96
CA THR A 68 -18.64 -3.28 -3.78
C THR A 68 -18.19 -4.61 -3.22
N GLY A 69 -19.10 -5.24 -2.49
CA GLY A 69 -18.81 -6.39 -1.65
C GLY A 69 -18.19 -7.53 -2.44
N ALA A 70 -17.02 -7.96 -1.99
CA ALA A 70 -16.55 -9.32 -2.14
C ALA A 70 -15.90 -9.70 -0.80
N GLY A 71 -16.75 -10.04 0.17
CA GLY A 71 -16.34 -10.28 1.54
C GLY A 71 -17.49 -10.82 2.39
N GLY A 72 -17.90 -12.06 2.07
CA GLY A 72 -18.34 -13.07 3.04
C GLY A 72 -19.62 -12.81 3.82
N THR A 73 -20.75 -13.24 3.27
CA THR A 73 -21.83 -13.84 4.06
C THR A 73 -22.30 -15.10 3.38
N GLU A 74 -21.70 -16.23 3.75
CA GLU A 74 -22.46 -17.48 3.85
C GLU A 74 -22.09 -18.09 5.21
N ALA A 75 -22.79 -17.58 6.22
CA ALA A 75 -22.87 -18.19 7.53
C ALA A 75 -23.99 -19.24 7.48
N ALA A 76 -23.61 -20.45 7.87
CA ALA A 76 -24.42 -21.49 8.50
C ALA A 76 -25.96 -21.32 8.50
N ALA A 77 -26.65 -22.23 7.80
CA ALA A 77 -27.88 -22.86 8.24
C ALA A 77 -28.05 -24.20 7.53
#